data_AF-A0A1Y4SIV0-F1
#
_entry.id   AF-A0A1Y4SIV0-F1
#
_cell.length_a   1.000
_cell.length_b   1.000
_cell.length_c   1.000
_cell.angle_alpha   90.00
_cell.angle_beta   90.00
_cell.angle_gamma   90.00
#
_symmetry.space_group_name_H-M   'P 1'
#
loop_
_entity.id
_entity.type
_entity.pdbx_description
1 polymer ?
#
loop_
_entity_poly.entity_id
_entity_poly.type
_entity_poly.pdbx_seq_one_letter_code
_entity_poly.pdbx_strand_id
1 'polypeptide(L)'
;MEISDFYMTLPYDLSGARSKNRFCIELLWGISKILDIYDEDDFTIVFDYFCDIEIHCKDKLEFYQLKSHMGIKKYIINDLANPGKKKNSILGKLFILEKDNEMNVKLAIVSNGYLRDNSIIKEEFKEIELNDLSEKSKTKIKDLIQTELKLDEVNLSAVFFIHIDMNLKDPGSEIKGKLITKFEKIKGCEPKKPNALYRFIYDTVRQKACYEFSCEDYDKMLSLKGMSKADFERILNLFVDNIDKSV
;
A
#
# COMPACT_ATOMS: atom_id res chain seq x y z
N MET A 1 44.06 16.53 12.74
CA MET A 1 42.61 16.40 12.48
C MET A 1 42.22 15.04 13.01
N GLU A 2 41.34 15.00 13.99
CA GLU A 2 40.83 13.73 14.54
C GLU A 2 40.08 12.96 13.46
N ILE A 3 40.08 11.63 13.55
CA ILE A 3 39.35 10.76 12.59
C ILE A 3 37.86 11.12 12.56
N SER A 4 37.28 11.48 13.70
CA SER A 4 35.89 11.94 13.81
C SER A 4 35.61 13.16 12.95
N ASP A 5 36.52 14.13 12.97
CA ASP A 5 36.35 15.40 12.26
C ASP A 5 36.40 15.16 10.76
N PHE A 6 37.39 14.36 10.29
CA PHE A 6 37.47 13.96 8.88
C PHE A 6 36.23 13.19 8.44
N TYR A 7 35.81 12.17 9.20
CA TYR A 7 34.67 11.32 8.86
C TYR A 7 33.38 12.11 8.70
N MET A 8 33.13 13.10 9.56
CA MET A 8 31.93 13.95 9.49
C MET A 8 31.93 14.93 8.30
N THR A 9 33.06 15.11 7.60
CA THR A 9 33.10 15.87 6.33
C THR A 9 32.69 15.03 5.11
N LEU A 10 32.64 13.70 5.24
CA LEU A 10 32.32 12.83 4.13
C LEU A 10 30.85 12.96 3.73
N PRO A 11 30.53 12.94 2.42
CA PRO A 11 29.14 12.90 1.99
C PRO A 11 28.52 11.56 2.40
N TYR A 12 27.35 11.61 3.04
CA TYR A 12 26.59 10.42 3.37
C TYR A 12 25.55 10.13 2.27
N ASP A 13 25.34 8.84 1.98
CA ASP A 13 24.26 8.37 1.12
C ASP A 13 23.17 7.66 1.94
N LEU A 14 21.96 8.22 1.93
CA LEU A 14 20.79 7.68 2.62
C LEU A 14 19.79 7.03 1.66
N SER A 15 20.07 6.99 0.35
CA SER A 15 19.13 6.51 -0.66
C SER A 15 18.72 5.06 -0.41
N GLY A 16 19.68 4.17 -0.16
CA GLY A 16 19.43 2.76 0.13
C GLY A 16 18.62 2.54 1.42
N ALA A 17 18.96 3.25 2.50
CA ALA A 17 18.23 3.16 3.76
C ALA A 17 16.77 3.63 3.62
N ARG A 18 16.55 4.73 2.89
CA ARG A 18 15.21 5.25 2.60
C ARG A 18 14.37 4.27 1.79
N SER A 19 14.96 3.63 0.78
CA SER A 19 14.27 2.61 -0.04
C SER A 19 13.84 1.41 0.80
N LYS A 20 14.72 0.90 1.67
CA LYS A 20 14.40 -0.21 2.58
C LYS A 20 13.29 0.14 3.57
N ASN A 21 13.34 1.34 4.15
CA ASN A 21 12.30 1.80 5.06
C ASN A 21 10.95 1.94 4.36
N ARG A 22 10.94 2.46 3.13
CA ARG A 22 9.70 2.55 2.34
C ARG A 22 9.11 1.16 2.07
N PHE A 23 9.95 0.22 1.64
CA PHE A 23 9.53 -1.16 1.43
C PHE A 23 8.92 -1.78 2.70
N CYS A 24 9.55 -1.56 3.86
CA CYS A 24 8.99 -2.02 5.13
C CYS A 24 7.60 -1.41 5.41
N ILE A 25 7.40 -0.11 5.14
CA ILE A 25 6.11 0.56 5.29
C ILE A 25 5.06 -0.02 4.33
N GLU A 26 5.43 -0.33 3.09
CA GLU A 26 4.54 -0.95 2.10
C GLU A 26 4.00 -2.30 2.61
N LEU A 27 4.88 -3.16 3.12
CA LEU A 27 4.49 -4.46 3.69
C LEU A 27 3.58 -4.31 4.91
N LEU A 28 3.95 -3.41 5.84
CA LEU A 28 3.21 -3.18 7.07
C LEU A 28 1.83 -2.58 6.80
N TRP A 29 1.71 -1.70 5.81
CA TRP A 29 0.42 -1.20 5.35
C TRP A 29 -0.43 -2.31 4.74
N GLY A 30 0.15 -3.18 3.90
CA GLY A 30 -0.55 -4.34 3.37
C GLY A 30 -1.10 -5.25 4.46
N ILE A 31 -0.30 -5.55 5.51
CA ILE A 31 -0.78 -6.30 6.69
C ILE A 31 -1.92 -5.54 7.39
N SER A 32 -1.75 -4.23 7.60
CA SER A 32 -2.79 -3.38 8.20
C SER A 32 -4.11 -3.46 7.42
N LYS A 33 -4.02 -3.50 6.09
CA LYS A 33 -5.16 -3.58 5.18
C LYS A 33 -5.86 -4.93 5.25
N ILE A 34 -5.13 -6.05 5.35
CA ILE A 34 -5.70 -7.38 5.64
C ILE A 34 -6.57 -7.31 6.90
N LEU A 35 -6.08 -6.67 7.96
CA LEU A 35 -6.81 -6.56 9.22
C LEU A 35 -8.09 -5.71 9.09
N ASP A 36 -8.04 -4.65 8.29
CA ASP A 36 -9.20 -3.77 8.04
C ASP A 36 -10.31 -4.49 7.30
N ILE A 37 -9.95 -5.20 6.21
CA ILE A 37 -10.92 -5.84 5.31
C ILE A 37 -11.24 -7.29 5.71
N TYR A 38 -10.68 -7.80 6.82
CA TYR A 38 -10.86 -9.19 7.23
C TYR A 38 -12.34 -9.61 7.34
N ASP A 39 -13.22 -8.67 7.75
CA ASP A 39 -14.65 -8.93 7.93
C ASP A 39 -15.43 -8.87 6.59
N GLU A 40 -14.78 -8.49 5.48
CA GLU A 40 -15.36 -8.47 4.13
C GLU A 40 -15.38 -9.88 3.48
N ASP A 41 -15.85 -9.98 2.24
CA ASP A 41 -15.87 -11.22 1.44
C ASP A 41 -14.45 -11.79 1.20
N ASP A 42 -14.36 -12.90 0.47
CA ASP A 42 -13.06 -13.50 0.16
C ASP A 42 -12.17 -12.56 -0.66
N PHE A 43 -10.89 -12.51 -0.28
CA PHE A 43 -9.90 -11.63 -0.90
C PHE A 43 -8.51 -12.27 -0.90
N THR A 44 -7.67 -11.81 -1.83
CA THR A 44 -6.23 -12.03 -1.80
C THR A 44 -5.50 -10.71 -1.92
N ILE A 45 -4.59 -10.43 -0.99
CA ILE A 45 -3.68 -9.28 -1.09
C ILE A 45 -2.39 -9.71 -1.78
N VAL A 46 -2.04 -9.08 -2.89
CA VAL A 46 -0.80 -9.29 -3.63
C VAL A 46 0.19 -8.19 -3.27
N PHE A 47 1.45 -8.59 -3.07
CA PHE A 47 2.54 -7.69 -2.67
C PHE A 47 3.57 -7.55 -3.79
N ASP A 48 3.92 -6.31 -4.12
CA ASP A 48 5.01 -5.93 -5.04
C ASP A 48 4.98 -6.70 -6.37
N TYR A 49 3.96 -6.42 -7.20
CA TYR A 49 3.83 -6.98 -8.55
C TYR A 49 3.61 -5.92 -9.64
N PHE A 50 2.37 -5.57 -9.94
CA PHE A 50 2.02 -4.44 -10.80
C PHE A 50 1.91 -3.13 -10.00
N CYS A 51 1.50 -3.22 -8.74
CA CYS A 51 1.48 -2.13 -7.78
C CYS A 51 2.16 -2.53 -6.46
N ASP A 52 2.34 -1.55 -5.55
CA ASP A 52 2.98 -1.83 -4.26
C ASP A 52 2.13 -2.83 -3.46
N ILE A 53 0.81 -2.62 -3.45
CA ILE A 53 -0.19 -3.52 -2.86
C ILE A 53 -1.40 -3.61 -3.78
N GLU A 54 -1.93 -4.82 -3.96
CA GLU A 54 -3.11 -5.09 -4.78
C GLU A 54 -4.11 -5.94 -3.98
N ILE A 55 -5.40 -5.71 -4.16
CA ILE A 55 -6.46 -6.47 -3.51
C ILE A 55 -7.35 -7.08 -4.57
N HIS A 56 -7.41 -8.41 -4.57
CA HIS A 56 -8.13 -9.19 -5.53
C HIS A 56 -9.36 -9.77 -4.84
N CYS A 57 -10.53 -9.23 -5.19
CA CYS A 57 -11.84 -9.75 -4.80
C CYS A 57 -12.47 -10.45 -6.00
N LYS A 58 -13.61 -11.13 -5.78
CA LYS A 58 -14.33 -11.86 -6.83
C LYS A 58 -14.62 -11.01 -8.08
N ASP A 59 -15.16 -9.80 -7.88
CA ASP A 59 -15.65 -8.93 -8.96
C ASP A 59 -15.00 -7.53 -8.90
N LYS A 60 -13.85 -7.38 -8.22
CA LYS A 60 -13.17 -6.09 -8.03
C LYS A 60 -11.66 -6.27 -7.86
N LEU A 61 -10.90 -5.37 -8.49
CA LEU A 61 -9.46 -5.22 -8.26
C LEU A 61 -9.17 -3.84 -7.66
N GLU A 62 -8.33 -3.79 -6.64
CA GLU A 62 -7.86 -2.52 -6.06
C GLU A 62 -6.34 -2.44 -6.12
N PHE A 63 -5.79 -1.35 -6.65
CA PHE A 63 -4.36 -1.12 -6.76
C PHE A 63 -3.93 0.10 -5.95
N TYR A 64 -2.96 -0.10 -5.06
CA TYR A 64 -2.49 0.90 -4.12
C TYR A 64 -1.01 1.20 -4.32
N GLN A 65 -0.72 2.43 -4.75
CA GLN A 65 0.64 2.96 -4.85
C GLN A 65 0.94 3.83 -3.62
N LEU A 66 1.79 3.32 -2.73
CA LEU A 66 2.15 3.94 -1.48
C LEU A 66 3.27 4.96 -1.65
N LYS A 67 3.17 6.06 -0.91
CA LYS A 67 4.19 7.10 -0.84
C LYS A 67 4.32 7.65 0.58
N SER A 68 5.44 7.37 1.22
CA SER A 68 5.79 7.90 2.55
C SER A 68 6.81 9.04 2.46
N HIS A 69 6.64 10.04 3.32
CA HIS A 69 7.52 11.20 3.45
C HIS A 69 7.89 11.47 4.90
N MET A 70 9.14 11.84 5.14
CA MET A 70 9.52 12.42 6.42
C MET A 70 8.99 13.86 6.50
N GLY A 71 8.18 14.16 7.51
CA GLY A 71 7.55 15.47 7.67
C GLY A 71 6.32 15.68 6.77
N ILE A 72 5.82 16.91 6.74
CA ILE A 72 4.57 17.25 6.04
C ILE A 72 4.85 17.52 4.56
N LYS A 73 4.54 16.55 3.70
CA LYS A 73 4.51 16.74 2.23
C LYS A 73 3.14 17.25 1.81
N LYS A 74 3.14 18.26 0.94
CA LYS A 74 1.94 18.76 0.25
C LYS A 74 2.11 18.50 -1.24
N TYR A 75 1.35 17.56 -1.76
CA TYR A 75 1.36 17.19 -3.18
C TYR A 75 0.63 18.22 -4.01
N ILE A 76 1.24 18.66 -5.10
CA ILE A 76 0.52 19.32 -6.20
C ILE A 76 0.24 18.31 -7.31
N ILE A 77 -0.72 18.60 -8.20
CA ILE A 77 -1.06 17.73 -9.33
C ILE A 77 0.18 17.31 -10.15
N ASN A 78 1.15 18.22 -10.34
CA ASN A 78 2.39 17.90 -11.05
C ASN A 78 3.24 16.82 -10.33
N ASP A 79 3.22 16.76 -9.00
CA ASP A 79 3.97 15.74 -8.26
C ASP A 79 3.42 14.32 -8.54
N LEU A 80 2.15 14.23 -8.97
CA LEU A 80 1.44 12.96 -9.17
C LEU A 80 1.34 12.58 -10.65
N ALA A 81 1.03 13.54 -11.53
CA ALA A 81 0.73 13.32 -12.93
C ALA A 81 1.90 13.64 -13.89
N ASN A 82 3.00 14.24 -13.42
CA ASN A 82 4.15 14.54 -14.29
C ASN A 82 5.24 13.46 -14.15
N PRO A 83 5.70 12.84 -15.25
CA PRO A 83 6.73 11.81 -15.20
C PRO A 83 8.12 12.38 -14.84
N GLY A 84 8.37 13.67 -15.08
CA GLY A 84 9.67 14.31 -14.84
C GLY A 84 10.79 13.59 -15.60
N LYS A 85 11.78 13.08 -14.87
CA LYS A 85 12.89 12.26 -15.43
C LYS A 85 12.57 10.76 -15.51
N LYS A 86 11.42 10.33 -15.00
CA LYS A 86 11.01 8.92 -15.00
C LYS A 86 10.26 8.59 -16.28
N LYS A 87 10.13 7.30 -16.58
CA LYS A 87 9.33 6.83 -17.73
C LYS A 87 7.85 7.19 -17.58
N ASN A 88 7.30 7.01 -16.39
CA ASN A 88 5.89 7.26 -16.09
C ASN A 88 5.72 8.04 -14.79
N SER A 89 4.66 8.85 -14.72
CA SER A 89 4.22 9.52 -13.50
C SER A 89 3.60 8.53 -12.50
N ILE A 90 3.31 8.99 -11.28
CA ILE A 90 2.67 8.13 -10.26
C ILE A 90 1.28 7.73 -10.76
N LEU A 91 0.52 8.70 -11.26
CA LEU A 91 -0.80 8.44 -11.84
C LEU A 91 -0.69 7.68 -13.15
N GLY A 92 0.29 7.97 -14.01
CA GLY A 92 0.50 7.23 -15.26
C GLY A 92 0.71 5.74 -15.02
N LYS A 93 1.44 5.34 -13.97
CA LYS A 93 1.57 3.93 -13.57
C LYS A 93 0.25 3.29 -13.18
N LEU A 94 -0.62 4.01 -12.47
CA LEU A 94 -1.93 3.51 -12.06
C LEU A 94 -2.89 3.42 -13.26
N PHE A 95 -2.95 4.44 -14.12
CA PHE A 95 -3.82 4.44 -15.30
C PHE A 95 -3.47 3.34 -16.31
N ILE A 96 -2.23 2.86 -16.34
CA ILE A 96 -1.86 1.68 -17.15
C ILE A 96 -2.59 0.41 -16.69
N LEU A 97 -3.12 0.36 -15.47
CA LEU A 97 -3.83 -0.79 -14.90
C LEU A 97 -5.34 -0.75 -15.19
N GLU A 98 -5.89 0.42 -15.53
CA GLU A 98 -7.28 0.61 -15.97
C GLU A 98 -7.37 0.41 -17.50
N LYS A 99 -7.07 -0.80 -17.98
CA LYS A 99 -6.99 -1.07 -19.43
C LYS A 99 -8.32 -1.35 -20.10
N ASP A 100 -9.31 -1.89 -19.38
CA ASP A 100 -10.59 -2.30 -19.95
C ASP A 100 -11.74 -2.04 -18.97
N ASN A 101 -12.85 -1.53 -19.49
CA ASN A 101 -14.06 -1.14 -18.73
C ASN A 101 -14.90 -2.34 -18.22
N GLU A 102 -14.42 -3.57 -18.40
CA GLU A 102 -15.17 -4.79 -18.02
C GLU A 102 -15.00 -5.16 -16.55
N MET A 103 -13.90 -4.74 -15.92
CA MET A 103 -13.59 -5.03 -14.52
C MET A 103 -13.78 -3.80 -13.63
N ASN A 104 -14.37 -3.99 -12.45
CA ASN A 104 -14.43 -2.94 -11.44
C ASN A 104 -13.04 -2.73 -10.83
N VAL A 105 -12.35 -1.67 -11.26
CA VAL A 105 -11.00 -1.34 -10.82
C VAL A 105 -11.02 -0.08 -9.94
N LYS A 106 -10.41 -0.17 -8.76
CA LYS A 106 -10.06 0.98 -7.92
C LYS A 106 -8.56 1.23 -8.00
N LEU A 107 -8.16 2.45 -8.31
CA LEU A 107 -6.78 2.91 -8.31
C LEU A 107 -6.59 3.90 -7.17
N ALA A 108 -5.51 3.78 -6.40
CA ALA A 108 -5.30 4.67 -5.27
C ALA A 108 -3.82 5.02 -5.05
N ILE A 109 -3.59 6.29 -4.75
CA ILE A 109 -2.33 6.77 -4.17
C ILE A 109 -2.54 6.88 -2.67
N VAL A 110 -1.73 6.18 -1.88
CA VAL A 110 -1.82 6.21 -0.41
C VAL A 110 -0.61 6.96 0.14
N SER A 111 -0.84 7.99 0.96
CA SER A 111 0.27 8.80 1.48
C SER A 111 -0.02 9.44 2.83
N ASN A 112 1.06 9.69 3.58
CA ASN A 112 1.05 10.61 4.72
C ASN A 112 1.23 12.08 4.33
N GLY A 113 1.35 12.39 3.03
CA GLY A 113 1.24 13.75 2.52
C GLY A 113 -0.21 14.14 2.25
N TYR A 114 -0.47 15.45 2.24
CA TYR A 114 -1.77 16.00 1.86
C TYR A 114 -1.81 16.34 0.38
N LEU A 115 -2.98 16.23 -0.25
CA LEU A 115 -3.19 16.70 -1.62
C LEU A 115 -3.59 18.18 -1.62
N ARG A 116 -2.96 18.97 -2.49
CA ARG A 116 -3.38 20.33 -2.82
C ARG A 116 -4.20 20.32 -4.11
N ASP A 117 -5.46 20.69 -3.98
CA ASP A 117 -6.36 20.96 -5.09
C ASP A 117 -6.35 22.46 -5.41
N ASN A 118 -5.73 22.83 -6.53
CA ASN A 118 -5.46 24.21 -6.91
C ASN A 118 -4.77 25.01 -5.77
N SER A 119 -5.49 25.88 -5.07
CA SER A 119 -4.96 26.70 -3.96
C SER A 119 -5.31 26.13 -2.58
N ILE A 120 -6.15 25.10 -2.50
CA ILE A 120 -6.69 24.56 -1.25
C ILE A 120 -5.97 23.25 -0.91
N ILE A 121 -5.48 23.13 0.31
CA ILE A 121 -4.91 21.88 0.82
C ILE A 121 -6.05 21.08 1.45
N LYS A 122 -6.20 19.84 1.05
CA LYS A 122 -7.25 18.93 1.51
C LYS A 122 -6.77 18.21 2.77
N GLU A 123 -6.71 18.92 3.91
CA GLU A 123 -6.17 18.38 5.17
C GLU A 123 -7.20 17.52 5.95
N GLU A 124 -8.50 17.72 5.72
CA GLU A 124 -9.57 17.06 6.48
C GLU A 124 -10.07 15.74 5.88
N PHE A 125 -9.57 15.35 4.71
CA PHE A 125 -10.07 14.20 3.95
C PHE A 125 -9.18 12.98 4.15
N LYS A 126 -9.79 11.82 4.41
CA LYS A 126 -9.08 10.53 4.41
C LYS A 126 -8.97 9.91 3.02
N GLU A 127 -9.98 10.10 2.19
CA GLU A 127 -10.03 9.61 0.82
C GLU A 127 -10.71 10.67 -0.05
N ILE A 128 -10.19 10.88 -1.25
CA ILE A 128 -10.70 11.85 -2.24
C ILE A 128 -10.72 11.15 -3.59
N GLU A 129 -11.87 11.08 -4.24
CA GLU A 129 -11.97 10.71 -5.65
C GLU A 129 -11.39 11.83 -6.52
N LEU A 130 -10.56 11.52 -7.51
CA LEU A 130 -9.95 12.55 -8.35
C LEU A 130 -10.99 13.32 -9.19
N ASN A 131 -12.16 12.73 -9.42
CA ASN A 131 -13.28 13.39 -10.09
C ASN A 131 -13.98 14.47 -9.23
N ASP A 132 -13.76 14.46 -7.91
CA ASP A 132 -14.27 15.48 -6.97
C ASP A 132 -13.34 16.70 -6.83
N LEU A 133 -12.20 16.69 -7.52
CA LEU A 133 -11.30 17.84 -7.55
C LEU A 133 -11.87 18.99 -8.38
N SER A 134 -11.34 20.20 -8.16
CA SER A 134 -11.67 21.35 -8.99
C SER A 134 -11.44 21.08 -10.48
N GLU A 135 -12.27 21.65 -11.35
CA GLU A 135 -12.16 21.48 -12.81
C GLU A 135 -10.74 21.76 -13.32
N LYS A 136 -10.08 22.79 -12.79
CA LYS A 136 -8.68 23.11 -13.13
C LYS A 136 -7.72 21.97 -12.82
N SER A 137 -7.86 21.30 -11.67
CA SER A 137 -7.05 20.14 -11.32
C SER A 137 -7.39 18.94 -12.19
N LYS A 138 -8.68 18.71 -12.48
CA LYS A 138 -9.14 17.60 -13.33
C LYS A 138 -8.63 17.72 -14.76
N THR A 139 -8.84 18.87 -15.40
CA THR A 139 -8.31 19.15 -16.74
C THR A 139 -6.80 18.93 -16.78
N LYS A 140 -6.08 19.44 -15.78
CA LYS A 140 -4.63 19.27 -15.72
C LYS A 140 -4.19 17.81 -15.57
N ILE A 141 -4.89 17.00 -14.78
CA ILE A 141 -4.62 15.55 -14.69
C ILE A 141 -4.86 14.92 -16.05
N LYS A 142 -6.04 15.16 -16.67
CA LYS A 142 -6.41 14.59 -17.97
C LYS A 142 -5.38 14.92 -19.03
N ASP A 143 -5.03 16.20 -19.21
CA ASP A 143 -4.06 16.64 -20.21
C ASP A 143 -2.69 15.93 -20.06
N LEU A 144 -2.18 15.84 -18.82
CA LEU A 144 -0.89 15.22 -18.54
C LEU A 144 -0.93 13.71 -18.81
N ILE A 145 -1.98 13.01 -18.38
CA ILE A 145 -2.10 11.56 -18.53
C ILE A 145 -2.41 11.16 -19.96
N GLN A 146 -3.31 11.87 -20.65
CA GLN A 146 -3.61 11.65 -22.07
C GLN A 146 -2.34 11.84 -22.91
N THR A 147 -1.54 12.86 -22.61
CA THR A 147 -0.25 13.09 -23.30
C THR A 147 0.76 11.99 -22.97
N GLU A 148 0.90 11.61 -21.70
CA GLU A 148 1.88 10.61 -21.25
C GLU A 148 1.58 9.22 -21.83
N LEU A 149 0.32 8.79 -21.77
CA LEU A 149 -0.10 7.43 -22.11
C LEU A 149 -0.71 7.31 -23.52
N LYS A 150 -0.88 8.44 -24.23
CA LYS A 150 -1.52 8.51 -25.56
C LYS A 150 -2.94 7.95 -25.55
N LEU A 151 -3.71 8.35 -24.55
CA LEU A 151 -5.12 7.96 -24.37
C LEU A 151 -6.04 9.06 -24.88
N ASP A 152 -7.16 8.68 -25.51
CA ASP A 152 -8.18 9.63 -25.97
C ASP A 152 -9.01 10.17 -24.79
N GLU A 153 -9.30 9.32 -23.80
CA GLU A 153 -10.08 9.67 -22.62
C GLU A 153 -9.42 9.13 -21.35
N VAL A 154 -9.64 9.84 -20.24
CA VAL A 154 -9.16 9.45 -18.90
C VAL A 154 -10.34 9.55 -17.93
N ASN A 155 -10.67 8.41 -17.33
CA ASN A 155 -11.69 8.32 -16.31
C ASN A 155 -11.10 8.64 -14.93
N LEU A 156 -11.61 9.68 -14.27
CA LEU A 156 -11.12 10.05 -12.92
C LEU A 156 -11.92 9.39 -11.79
N SER A 157 -13.03 8.72 -12.10
CA SER A 157 -13.91 8.16 -11.05
C SER A 157 -13.39 6.86 -10.43
N ALA A 158 -12.46 6.19 -11.11
CA ALA A 158 -11.80 5.00 -10.59
C ALA A 158 -10.59 5.31 -9.71
N VAL A 159 -10.18 6.59 -9.61
CA VAL A 159 -8.89 6.97 -9.02
C VAL A 159 -9.05 7.81 -7.77
N PHE A 160 -8.31 7.43 -6.73
CA PHE A 160 -8.41 8.01 -5.40
C PHE A 160 -7.06 8.49 -4.88
N PHE A 161 -7.08 9.55 -4.09
CA PHE A 161 -5.99 9.93 -3.20
C PHE A 161 -6.40 9.66 -1.76
N ILE A 162 -5.66 8.80 -1.07
CA ILE A 162 -5.94 8.38 0.31
C ILE A 162 -4.86 8.95 1.22
N HIS A 163 -5.28 9.82 2.12
CA HIS A 163 -4.44 10.33 3.18
C HIS A 163 -4.54 9.42 4.40
N ILE A 164 -3.40 8.95 4.88
CA ILE A 164 -3.30 8.23 6.15
C ILE A 164 -2.13 8.77 6.96
N ASP A 165 -2.31 8.80 8.28
CA ASP A 165 -1.17 8.92 9.17
C ASP A 165 -0.32 7.64 9.06
N MET A 166 0.98 7.81 8.85
CA MET A 166 1.94 6.70 8.85
C MET A 166 2.90 6.87 10.01
N ASN A 167 2.93 5.90 10.93
CA ASN A 167 3.92 5.87 11.98
C ASN A 167 5.28 5.44 11.42
N LEU A 168 6.05 6.39 10.92
CA LEU A 168 7.37 6.14 10.33
C LEU A 168 8.47 5.86 11.38
N LYS A 169 8.17 6.02 12.67
CA LYS A 169 9.14 5.83 13.76
C LYS A 169 9.16 4.39 14.24
N ASP A 170 7.98 3.82 14.47
CA ASP A 170 7.81 2.44 14.93
C ASP A 170 6.54 1.80 14.34
N PRO A 171 6.50 1.59 13.01
CA PRO A 171 5.33 1.03 12.34
C PRO A 171 5.05 -0.42 12.78
N GLY A 172 6.11 -1.17 13.16
CA GLY A 172 5.98 -2.57 13.56
C GLY A 172 5.17 -2.75 14.84
N SER A 173 5.42 -1.91 15.87
CA SER A 173 4.65 -1.95 17.11
C SER A 173 3.18 -1.58 16.91
N GLU A 174 2.89 -0.62 16.04
CA GLU A 174 1.51 -0.22 15.71
C GLU A 174 0.73 -1.36 15.05
N ILE A 175 1.30 -1.98 14.01
CA ILE A 175 0.66 -3.11 13.32
C ILE A 175 0.50 -4.30 14.25
N LYS A 176 1.49 -4.57 15.10
CA LYS A 176 1.39 -5.62 16.10
C LYS A 176 0.24 -5.38 17.09
N GLY A 177 0.08 -4.15 17.58
CA GLY A 177 -1.05 -3.79 18.44
C GLY A 177 -2.40 -4.04 17.74
N LYS A 178 -2.54 -3.52 16.51
CA LYS A 178 -3.74 -3.71 15.67
C LYS A 178 -4.04 -5.20 15.43
N LEU A 179 -3.02 -6.00 15.16
CA LEU A 179 -3.12 -7.45 14.94
C LEU A 179 -3.65 -8.17 16.17
N ILE A 180 -3.13 -7.86 17.37
CA ILE A 180 -3.57 -8.51 18.62
C ILE A 180 -5.03 -8.16 18.90
N THR A 181 -5.40 -6.88 18.80
CA THR A 181 -6.80 -6.44 18.98
C THR A 181 -7.74 -7.10 17.97
N LYS A 182 -7.34 -7.20 16.70
CA LYS A 182 -8.15 -7.87 15.67
C LYS A 182 -8.21 -9.38 15.90
N PHE A 183 -7.12 -10.01 16.34
CA PHE A 183 -7.10 -11.42 16.70
C PHE A 183 -8.11 -11.75 17.78
N GLU A 184 -8.14 -10.99 18.87
CA GLU A 184 -9.10 -11.16 19.97
C GLU A 184 -10.55 -11.03 19.48
N LYS A 185 -10.82 -10.05 18.59
CA LYS A 185 -12.14 -9.90 17.97
C LYS A 185 -12.53 -11.12 17.12
N ILE A 186 -11.59 -11.68 16.35
CA ILE A 186 -11.84 -12.80 15.43
C ILE A 186 -11.96 -14.13 16.19
N LYS A 187 -11.11 -14.36 17.19
CA LYS A 187 -10.95 -15.66 17.87
C LYS A 187 -11.64 -15.74 19.22
N GLY A 188 -12.02 -14.62 19.80
CA GLY A 188 -12.60 -14.57 21.15
C GLY A 188 -11.61 -14.86 22.27
N CYS A 189 -10.30 -14.86 21.97
CA CYS A 189 -9.23 -15.10 22.93
C CYS A 189 -7.96 -14.32 22.56
N GLU A 190 -7.05 -14.17 23.52
CA GLU A 190 -5.71 -13.66 23.22
C GLU A 190 -4.88 -14.69 22.44
N PRO A 191 -3.93 -14.26 21.59
CA PRO A 191 -3.01 -15.18 20.92
C PRO A 191 -1.96 -15.70 21.90
N LYS A 192 -1.71 -17.02 21.95
CA LYS A 192 -0.76 -17.63 22.91
C LYS A 192 0.69 -17.12 22.83
N LYS A 193 1.11 -16.61 21.67
CA LYS A 193 2.46 -16.07 21.41
C LYS A 193 2.38 -14.86 20.47
N PRO A 194 1.96 -13.67 20.95
CA PRO A 194 1.68 -12.51 20.10
C PRO A 194 2.89 -12.06 19.27
N ASN A 195 4.10 -12.12 19.84
CA ASN A 195 5.34 -11.81 19.12
C ASN A 195 5.63 -12.78 17.97
N ALA A 196 5.39 -14.07 18.20
CA ALA A 196 5.64 -15.09 17.19
C ALA A 196 4.57 -15.03 16.08
N LEU A 197 3.31 -14.75 16.43
CA LEU A 197 2.24 -14.50 15.47
C LEU A 197 2.60 -13.35 14.52
N TYR A 198 2.98 -12.19 15.07
CA TYR A 198 3.38 -11.03 14.27
C TYR A 198 4.57 -11.35 13.35
N ARG A 199 5.62 -11.98 13.88
CA ARG A 199 6.80 -12.36 13.08
C ARG A 199 6.43 -13.32 11.95
N PHE A 200 5.59 -14.31 12.24
CA PHE A 200 5.16 -15.28 11.23
C PHE A 200 4.42 -14.61 10.08
N ILE A 201 3.47 -13.72 10.38
CA ILE A 201 2.73 -12.96 9.36
C ILE A 201 3.68 -12.07 8.56
N TYR A 202 4.52 -11.30 9.24
CA TYR A 202 5.46 -10.38 8.60
C TYR A 202 6.45 -11.12 7.68
N ASP A 203 7.05 -12.22 8.15
CA ASP A 203 7.99 -13.01 7.37
C ASP A 203 7.31 -13.66 6.17
N THR A 204 6.05 -14.11 6.32
CA THR A 204 5.26 -14.64 5.20
C THR A 204 5.01 -13.57 4.15
N VAL A 205 4.51 -12.39 4.54
CA VAL A 205 4.29 -11.27 3.62
C VAL A 205 5.59 -10.83 2.94
N ARG A 206 6.68 -10.74 3.70
CA ARG A 206 8.00 -10.38 3.17
C ARG A 206 8.50 -11.38 2.13
N GLN A 207 8.32 -12.68 2.37
CA GLN A 207 8.68 -13.72 1.39
C GLN A 207 7.87 -13.57 0.10
N LYS A 208 6.56 -13.30 0.19
CA LYS A 208 5.69 -13.06 -0.96
C LYS A 208 6.13 -11.85 -1.77
N ALA A 209 6.42 -10.73 -1.10
CA ALA A 209 6.87 -9.50 -1.73
C ALA A 209 8.24 -9.66 -2.41
N CYS A 210 9.18 -10.35 -1.76
CA CYS A 210 10.53 -10.57 -2.30
C CYS A 210 10.63 -11.65 -3.39
N TYR A 211 9.51 -12.21 -3.88
CA TYR A 211 9.54 -13.13 -5.02
C TYR A 211 9.80 -12.34 -6.32
N GLU A 212 10.96 -12.50 -6.94
CA GLU A 212 11.41 -11.63 -8.06
C GLU A 212 11.06 -12.13 -9.46
N PHE A 213 10.52 -13.35 -9.59
CA PHE A 213 10.26 -13.94 -10.90
C PHE A 213 8.86 -13.60 -11.42
N SER A 214 8.74 -13.49 -12.75
CA SER A 214 7.44 -13.41 -13.42
C SER A 214 6.67 -14.71 -13.22
N CYS A 215 5.36 -14.58 -13.00
CA CYS A 215 4.46 -15.73 -12.93
C CYS A 215 3.85 -16.00 -14.30
N GLU A 216 3.74 -17.27 -14.67
CA GLU A 216 3.24 -17.71 -15.98
C GLU A 216 1.71 -17.61 -16.07
N ASP A 217 1.04 -17.75 -14.92
CA ASP A 217 -0.42 -17.71 -14.79
C ASP A 217 -0.86 -17.01 -13.49
N TYR A 218 -2.15 -16.70 -13.43
CA TYR A 218 -2.77 -15.94 -12.35
C TYR A 218 -2.78 -16.69 -11.01
N ASP A 219 -3.11 -17.98 -11.01
CA ASP A 219 -3.19 -18.78 -9.77
C ASP A 219 -1.81 -18.95 -9.13
N LYS A 220 -0.79 -19.16 -9.97
CA LYS A 220 0.61 -19.21 -9.56
C LYS A 220 1.05 -17.86 -8.97
N MET A 221 0.67 -16.74 -9.60
CA MET A 221 0.93 -15.40 -9.07
C MET A 221 0.31 -15.22 -7.69
N LEU A 222 -0.97 -15.55 -7.51
CA LEU A 222 -1.63 -15.47 -6.20
C LEU A 222 -0.95 -16.38 -5.17
N SER A 223 -0.52 -17.59 -5.56
CA SER A 223 0.15 -18.50 -4.65
C SER A 223 1.56 -18.05 -4.23
N LEU A 224 2.26 -17.28 -5.06
CA LEU A 224 3.66 -16.87 -4.83
C LEU A 224 3.78 -15.46 -4.26
N LYS A 225 2.87 -14.55 -4.63
CA LYS A 225 2.87 -13.15 -4.22
C LYS A 225 1.66 -12.73 -3.39
N GLY A 226 0.61 -13.53 -3.39
CA GLY A 226 -0.63 -13.26 -2.66
C GLY A 226 -0.67 -13.86 -1.26
N MET A 227 -1.36 -13.19 -0.33
CA MET A 227 -1.86 -13.73 0.92
C MET A 227 -3.38 -13.70 0.88
N SER A 228 -4.01 -14.87 0.80
CA SER A 228 -5.47 -14.98 0.82
C SER A 228 -6.02 -14.81 2.24
N LYS A 229 -7.31 -14.49 2.36
CA LYS A 229 -8.03 -14.52 3.64
C LYS A 229 -7.89 -15.89 4.32
N ALA A 230 -8.00 -16.97 3.54
CA ALA A 230 -7.84 -18.33 4.02
C ALA A 230 -6.42 -18.62 4.54
N ASP A 231 -5.38 -18.12 3.87
CA ASP A 231 -3.99 -18.22 4.35
C ASP A 231 -3.80 -17.50 5.68
N PHE A 232 -4.30 -16.26 5.76
CA PHE A 232 -4.22 -15.45 6.97
C PHE A 232 -4.94 -16.13 8.13
N GLU A 233 -6.17 -16.61 7.89
CA GLU A 233 -6.99 -17.33 8.86
C GLU A 233 -6.32 -18.61 9.37
N ARG A 234 -5.70 -19.38 8.46
CA ARG A 234 -4.89 -20.55 8.82
C ARG A 234 -3.73 -20.17 9.74
N ILE A 235 -3.06 -19.06 9.49
CA ILE A 235 -2.00 -18.56 10.39
C ILE A 235 -2.59 -18.22 11.76
N LEU A 236 -3.71 -17.48 11.84
CA LEU A 236 -4.33 -17.13 13.12
C LEU A 236 -4.66 -18.39 13.95
N ASN A 237 -5.19 -19.42 13.30
CA ASN A 237 -5.56 -20.68 13.95
C ASN A 237 -4.37 -21.43 14.58
N LEU A 238 -3.14 -21.25 14.08
CA LEU A 238 -1.94 -21.81 14.71
C LEU A 238 -1.65 -21.20 16.09
N PHE A 239 -2.18 -19.99 16.35
CA PHE A 239 -1.92 -19.20 17.54
C PHE A 239 -3.12 -19.08 18.50
N VAL A 240 -4.24 -19.73 18.18
CA VAL A 240 -5.34 -19.91 19.13
C VAL A 240 -4.87 -20.77 20.29
N ASP A 241 -5.28 -20.40 21.50
CA ASP A 241 -5.05 -21.21 22.69
C ASP A 241 -6.17 -22.26 22.78
N ASN A 242 -5.81 -23.53 22.66
CA ASN A 242 -6.76 -24.62 22.85
C ASN A 242 -6.86 -24.93 24.34
N ILE A 243 -7.39 -23.99 25.13
CA ILE A 243 -7.72 -24.28 26.52
C ILE A 243 -9.02 -25.09 26.52
N ASP A 244 -8.86 -26.41 26.63
CA ASP A 244 -9.82 -27.45 26.98
C ASP A 244 -11.15 -27.57 26.20
N LYS A 245 -11.14 -28.44 25.16
CA LYS A 245 -12.27 -29.35 24.88
C LYS A 245 -12.12 -30.66 25.67
N SER A 246 -11.85 -30.53 26.96
CA SER A 246 -11.80 -31.63 27.92
C SER A 246 -13.00 -31.52 28.85
N VAL A 247 -14.18 -31.86 28.36
CA VAL A 247 -15.35 -32.22 29.18
C VAL A 247 -15.87 -33.55 28.70
#